data_AF-A0A6C0BCB7-F1
#
_entry.id   AF-A0A6C0BCB7-F1
#
_cell.length_a   1.000
_cell.length_b   1.000
_cell.length_c   1.000
_cell.angle_alpha   90.00
_cell.angle_beta   90.00
_cell.angle_gamma   90.00
#
_symmetry.space_group_name_H-M   'P 1'
#
loop_
_entity.id
_entity.type
_entity.pdbx_description
1 polymer ?
#
loop_
_entity_poly.entity_id
_entity_poly.type
_entity_poly.pdbx_seq_one_letter_code
_entity_poly.pdbx_strand_id
1 'polypeptide(L)'
;MSNELHIDIAVLYQELTPIDVILNNSNITELDEIHIEEDIFKRIFYAHGETFGLDPSLKNSKEYYPYITFLTPYRKVNNKLFVLLEQIFKNIENDLNLSRNCFTTTSCVELTNEILNIKTLCDLRCCSVLNSLTWENIEQLNKNYKLSHTDNEKNDLILVISVILKTPTEGVKNTIIKFKYRIKSV
;
A
#
# COMPACT_ATOMS: atom_id res chain seq x y z
N MET A 1 25.84 -7.77 3.46
CA MET A 1 24.68 -7.30 2.65
C MET A 1 23.46 -7.83 3.37
N SER A 2 22.45 -7.01 3.65
CA SER A 2 21.20 -7.53 4.23
C SER A 2 20.48 -8.33 3.14
N ASN A 3 20.25 -9.61 3.39
CA ASN A 3 19.42 -10.43 2.50
C ASN A 3 17.96 -10.18 2.86
N GLU A 4 17.35 -9.27 2.11
CA GLU A 4 15.95 -8.95 2.26
C GLU A 4 15.15 -9.70 1.19
N LEU A 5 14.16 -10.48 1.64
CA LEU A 5 13.19 -11.09 0.75
C LEU A 5 11.96 -10.17 0.67
N HIS A 6 11.77 -9.54 -0.48
CA HIS A 6 10.58 -8.73 -0.77
C HIS A 6 9.55 -9.59 -1.50
N ILE A 7 8.33 -9.67 -0.98
CA ILE A 7 7.21 -10.41 -1.59
C ILE A 7 6.02 -9.47 -1.75
N ASP A 8 5.58 -9.21 -2.98
CA ASP A 8 4.30 -8.55 -3.25
C ASP A 8 3.16 -9.54 -2.95
N ILE A 9 2.41 -9.30 -1.87
CA ILE A 9 1.44 -10.27 -1.33
C ILE A 9 0.00 -9.93 -1.66
N ALA A 10 -0.33 -8.66 -1.90
CA ALA A 10 -1.70 -8.24 -2.14
C ALA A 10 -1.77 -6.93 -2.92
N VAL A 11 -2.82 -6.80 -3.72
CA VAL A 11 -3.15 -5.57 -4.44
C VAL A 11 -4.57 -5.15 -4.06
N LEU A 12 -4.68 -3.97 -3.45
CA LEU A 12 -5.93 -3.30 -3.11
C LEU A 12 -6.21 -2.23 -4.16
N TYR A 13 -7.47 -2.01 -4.51
CA TYR A 13 -7.85 -0.95 -5.44
C TYR A 13 -9.17 -0.28 -5.06
N GLN A 14 -9.35 0.94 -5.55
CA GLN A 14 -10.63 1.65 -5.45
C GLN A 14 -11.56 1.22 -6.61
N GLU A 15 -12.73 0.68 -6.28
CA GLU A 15 -13.71 0.15 -7.23
C GLU A 15 -14.48 1.29 -7.91
N LEU A 16 -13.79 2.06 -8.77
CA LEU A 16 -14.39 3.18 -9.52
C LEU A 16 -14.59 2.86 -11.01
N THR A 17 -13.76 1.99 -11.60
CA THR A 17 -13.86 1.63 -13.03
C THR A 17 -13.24 0.26 -13.35
N PRO A 18 -13.90 -0.57 -14.18
CA PRO A 18 -13.33 -1.81 -14.72
C PRO A 18 -12.38 -1.47 -15.87
N ILE A 19 -11.14 -1.10 -15.55
CA ILE A 19 -10.08 -0.92 -16.54
C ILE A 19 -8.87 -1.70 -16.06
N ASP A 20 -8.25 -2.44 -16.98
CA ASP A 20 -7.05 -3.23 -16.79
C ASP A 20 -5.95 -2.39 -16.14
N VAL A 21 -5.47 -2.84 -14.98
CA VAL A 21 -4.36 -2.20 -14.28
C VAL A 21 -3.07 -2.56 -15.00
N ILE A 22 -2.54 -1.64 -15.81
CA ILE A 22 -1.21 -1.78 -16.41
C ILE A 22 -0.18 -1.16 -15.46
N LEU A 23 0.52 -2.00 -14.70
CA LEU A 23 1.56 -1.60 -13.73
C LEU A 23 2.68 -0.76 -14.38
N ASN A 24 3.03 -1.05 -15.63
CA ASN A 24 4.14 -0.41 -16.35
C ASN A 24 3.87 1.06 -16.73
N ASN A 25 2.66 1.57 -16.52
CA ASN A 25 2.31 2.97 -16.78
C ASN A 25 1.58 3.59 -15.58
N SER A 26 2.16 3.44 -14.39
CA SER A 26 1.62 3.95 -13.13
C SER A 26 2.65 4.78 -12.36
N ASN A 27 2.19 5.75 -11.58
CA ASN A 27 3.01 6.51 -10.64
C ASN A 27 3.18 5.74 -9.34
N ILE A 28 4.36 5.17 -9.12
CA ILE A 28 4.65 4.32 -7.96
C ILE A 28 5.28 5.15 -6.85
N THR A 29 4.68 5.10 -5.66
CA THR A 29 5.23 5.67 -4.42
C THR A 29 5.47 4.54 -3.42
N GLU A 30 6.71 4.33 -3.04
CA GLU A 30 7.07 3.36 -2.00
C GLU A 30 7.16 4.06 -0.65
N LEU A 31 6.35 3.61 0.30
CA LEU A 31 6.42 4.08 1.68
C LEU A 31 7.61 3.43 2.39
N ASP A 32 8.14 4.14 3.38
CA ASP A 32 9.14 3.59 4.30
C ASP A 32 8.56 2.39 5.06
N GLU A 33 9.46 1.50 5.48
CA GLU A 33 9.09 0.21 6.07
C GLU A 33 8.37 0.35 7.41
N ILE A 34 7.30 -0.42 7.55
CA ILE A 34 6.52 -0.57 8.77
C ILE A 34 7.01 -1.82 9.48
N HIS A 35 7.58 -1.65 10.66
CA HIS A 35 8.03 -2.77 11.47
C HIS A 35 6.83 -3.35 12.24
N ILE A 36 6.57 -4.64 12.07
CA ILE A 36 5.40 -5.32 12.64
C ILE A 36 5.76 -6.76 13.03
N GLU A 37 5.13 -7.25 14.09
CA GLU A 37 5.23 -8.66 14.50
C GLU A 37 4.34 -9.52 13.61
N GLU A 38 4.77 -10.75 13.33
CA GLU A 38 4.03 -11.68 12.46
C GLU A 38 2.59 -11.92 12.94
N ASP A 39 2.38 -12.08 14.24
CA ASP A 39 1.05 -12.30 14.82
C ASP A 39 0.10 -11.11 14.60
N ILE A 40 0.61 -9.89 14.78
CA ILE A 40 -0.16 -8.67 14.54
C ILE A 40 -0.49 -8.57 13.04
N PHE A 41 0.49 -8.86 12.18
CA PHE A 41 0.31 -8.85 10.74
C PHE A 41 -0.78 -9.83 10.30
N LYS A 42 -0.73 -11.07 10.80
CA LYS A 42 -1.74 -12.09 10.54
C LYS A 42 -3.13 -11.66 11.04
N ARG A 43 -3.24 -11.06 12.22
CA ARG A 43 -4.53 -10.56 12.74
C ARG A 43 -5.13 -9.44 11.89
N ILE A 44 -4.31 -8.62 11.24
CA ILE A 44 -4.79 -7.53 10.39
C ILE A 44 -5.21 -8.06 9.02
N PHE A 45 -4.36 -8.86 8.38
CA PHE A 45 -4.49 -9.20 6.96
C PHE A 45 -4.91 -10.65 6.68
N TYR A 46 -4.84 -11.54 7.66
CA TYR A 46 -5.10 -12.98 7.54
C TYR A 46 -5.95 -13.48 8.73
N ALA A 47 -6.86 -12.65 9.23
CA ALA A 47 -7.68 -12.93 10.42
C ALA A 47 -8.52 -14.22 10.29
N HIS A 48 -8.80 -14.63 9.06
CA HIS A 48 -9.59 -15.82 8.72
C HIS A 48 -8.72 -17.01 8.23
N GLY A 49 -7.42 -17.02 8.56
CA GLY A 49 -6.50 -18.10 8.20
C GLY A 49 -5.73 -17.79 6.92
N GLU A 50 -5.95 -18.57 5.86
CA GLU A 50 -5.09 -18.54 4.67
C GLU A 50 -5.36 -17.39 3.70
N THR A 51 -6.56 -16.80 3.75
CA THR A 51 -6.98 -15.79 2.77
C THR A 51 -6.68 -14.39 3.25
N PHE A 52 -6.09 -13.58 2.37
CA PHE A 52 -5.90 -12.16 2.62
C PHE A 52 -7.25 -11.45 2.71
N GLY A 53 -7.46 -10.68 3.77
CA GLY A 53 -8.66 -9.91 3.98
C GLY A 53 -8.46 -8.79 4.99
N LEU A 54 -9.22 -7.71 4.84
CA LEU A 54 -9.21 -6.58 5.75
C LEU A 54 -10.60 -6.43 6.38
N ASP A 55 -10.66 -6.52 7.71
CA ASP A 55 -11.90 -6.22 8.43
C ASP A 55 -12.09 -4.69 8.49
N PRO A 56 -13.21 -4.15 7.96
CA PRO A 56 -13.52 -2.72 8.05
C PRO A 56 -13.57 -2.16 9.47
N SER A 57 -13.76 -3.01 10.49
CA SER A 57 -13.78 -2.61 11.90
C SER A 57 -12.41 -2.12 12.39
N LEU A 58 -11.31 -2.57 11.75
CA LEU A 58 -9.93 -2.27 12.14
C LEU A 58 -9.61 -0.77 12.10
N LYS A 59 -10.32 0.02 11.29
CA LYS A 59 -10.15 1.48 11.23
C LYS A 59 -10.43 2.20 12.55
N ASN A 60 -11.18 1.55 13.45
CA ASN A 60 -11.49 2.07 14.78
C ASN A 60 -10.56 1.51 15.87
N SER A 61 -9.73 0.50 15.55
CA SER A 61 -8.81 -0.11 16.51
C SER A 61 -7.55 0.73 16.65
N LYS A 62 -7.35 1.34 17.83
CA LYS A 62 -6.12 2.10 18.14
C LYS A 62 -4.85 1.27 18.04
N GLU A 63 -4.94 -0.02 18.31
CA GLU A 63 -3.82 -0.97 18.24
C GLU A 63 -3.34 -1.17 16.81
N TYR A 64 -4.28 -1.39 15.87
CA TYR A 64 -3.95 -1.70 14.48
C TYR A 64 -3.82 -0.47 13.58
N TYR A 65 -4.39 0.67 14.01
CA TYR A 65 -4.42 1.92 13.25
C TYR A 65 -3.06 2.34 12.66
N PRO A 66 -1.94 2.31 13.41
CA PRO A 66 -0.63 2.73 12.89
C PRO A 66 -0.14 1.89 11.71
N TYR A 67 -0.61 0.65 11.57
CA TYR A 67 -0.17 -0.28 10.53
C TYR A 67 -0.98 -0.13 9.23
N ILE A 68 -2.21 0.38 9.30
CA ILE A 68 -3.11 0.48 8.14
C ILE A 68 -3.40 1.91 7.68
N THR A 69 -2.91 2.93 8.36
CA THR A 69 -3.23 4.33 8.05
C THR A 69 -2.36 4.94 6.93
N PHE A 70 -2.92 5.90 6.19
CA PHE A 70 -2.21 6.79 5.27
C PHE A 70 -1.76 8.10 5.92
N LEU A 71 -2.17 8.36 7.18
CA LEU A 71 -1.96 9.67 7.81
C LEU A 71 -0.48 10.00 8.00
N THR A 72 -0.15 11.26 7.73
CA THR A 72 1.20 11.82 7.72
C THR A 72 2.05 11.53 8.97
N PRO A 73 1.52 11.55 10.21
CA PRO A 73 2.33 11.22 11.38
C PRO A 73 2.91 9.79 11.37
N TYR A 74 2.29 8.87 10.63
CA TYR A 74 2.64 7.46 10.61
C TYR A 74 3.35 7.01 9.34
N ARG A 75 3.43 7.88 8.32
CA ARG A 75 3.92 7.52 6.99
C ARG A 75 4.98 8.47 6.50
N LYS A 76 5.99 7.88 5.87
CA LYS A 76 7.15 8.57 5.31
C LYS A 76 7.54 7.95 3.98
N VAL A 77 8.25 8.73 3.17
CA VAL A 77 8.95 8.31 1.96
C VAL A 77 10.35 8.88 2.03
N ASN A 78 11.37 8.02 2.01
CA ASN A 78 12.77 8.40 2.16
C ASN A 78 12.99 9.28 3.41
N ASN A 79 12.43 8.86 4.55
CA ASN A 79 12.44 9.55 5.84
C ASN A 79 11.74 10.92 5.89
N LYS A 80 11.05 11.34 4.82
CA LYS A 80 10.26 12.58 4.78
C LYS A 80 8.79 12.28 4.98
N LEU A 81 8.07 13.17 5.66
CA LEU A 81 6.64 13.02 5.91
C LEU A 81 5.86 12.83 4.60
N PHE A 82 5.00 11.81 4.59
CA PHE A 82 4.14 11.49 3.45
C PHE A 82 2.77 12.16 3.61
N VAL A 83 2.32 12.85 2.57
CA VAL A 83 0.97 13.43 2.51
C VAL A 83 0.30 12.91 1.24
N LEU A 84 -0.72 12.08 1.40
CA LEU A 84 -1.40 11.41 0.28
C LEU A 84 -1.89 12.41 -0.78
N LEU A 85 -2.56 13.47 -0.35
CA LEU A 85 -3.12 14.49 -1.23
C LEU A 85 -2.04 15.19 -2.06
N GLU A 86 -0.93 15.60 -1.44
CA GLU A 86 0.17 16.26 -2.15
C GLU A 86 0.86 15.29 -3.12
N GLN A 87 0.96 14.01 -2.78
CA GLN A 87 1.50 13.02 -3.71
C GLN A 87 0.61 12.86 -4.95
N ILE A 88 -0.71 12.84 -4.78
CA ILE A 88 -1.66 12.75 -5.90
C ILE A 88 -1.57 13.99 -6.79
N PHE A 89 -1.57 15.19 -6.19
CA PHE A 89 -1.40 16.42 -6.96
C PHE A 89 -0.08 16.44 -7.74
N LYS A 90 1.03 16.08 -7.09
CA LYS A 90 2.35 16.00 -7.73
C LYS A 90 2.34 15.03 -8.91
N ASN A 91 1.65 13.90 -8.79
CA ASN A 91 1.52 12.93 -9.88
C ASN A 91 0.76 13.52 -11.06
N ILE A 92 -0.38 14.17 -10.83
CA ILE A 92 -1.18 14.85 -11.87
C ILE A 92 -0.36 15.95 -12.55
N GLU A 93 0.33 16.78 -11.77
CA GLU A 93 1.18 17.86 -12.30
C GLU A 93 2.28 17.33 -13.21
N ASN A 94 2.95 16.25 -12.80
CA ASN A 94 4.01 15.61 -13.59
C ASN A 94 3.47 14.95 -14.87
N ASP A 95 2.35 14.24 -14.78
CA ASP A 95 1.78 13.52 -15.93
C ASP A 95 1.24 14.48 -17.00
N LEU A 96 0.60 15.58 -16.58
CA LEU A 96 0.07 16.58 -17.49
C LEU A 96 1.09 17.66 -17.86
N ASN A 97 2.25 17.71 -17.18
CA ASN A 97 3.23 18.79 -17.28
C ASN A 97 2.60 20.18 -17.07
N LEU A 98 1.71 20.28 -16.07
CA LEU A 98 0.98 21.49 -15.70
C LEU A 98 1.13 21.75 -14.21
N SER A 99 1.02 23.01 -13.78
CA SER A 99 0.96 23.35 -12.36
C SER A 99 -0.49 23.31 -11.86
N ARG A 100 -0.68 23.00 -10.57
CA ARG A 100 -2.00 22.99 -9.92
C ARG A 100 -2.78 24.30 -10.02
N ASN A 101 -2.13 25.41 -10.33
CA ASN A 101 -2.79 26.69 -10.59
C ASN A 101 -3.63 26.68 -11.88
N CYS A 102 -3.41 25.71 -12.78
CA CYS A 102 -4.20 25.49 -13.98
C CYS A 102 -5.50 24.72 -13.68
N PHE A 103 -5.66 24.14 -12.48
CA PHE A 103 -6.86 23.40 -12.12
C PHE A 103 -7.98 24.33 -11.65
N THR A 104 -9.22 23.97 -11.94
CA THR A 104 -10.36 24.73 -11.42
C THR A 104 -10.45 24.59 -9.90
N THR A 105 -10.85 25.66 -9.21
CA THR A 105 -11.02 25.64 -7.75
C THR A 105 -11.99 24.53 -7.31
N THR A 106 -13.07 24.31 -8.07
CA THR A 106 -14.06 23.26 -7.78
C THR A 106 -13.42 21.87 -7.84
N SER A 107 -12.68 21.54 -8.90
CA SER A 107 -12.01 20.25 -9.04
C SER A 107 -11.00 20.00 -7.92
N CYS A 108 -10.26 21.03 -7.50
CA CYS A 108 -9.31 20.93 -6.38
C CYS A 108 -10.02 20.64 -5.06
N VAL A 109 -11.16 21.29 -4.79
CA VAL A 109 -11.95 21.07 -3.57
C VAL A 109 -12.56 19.68 -3.55
N GLU A 110 -13.12 19.22 -4.67
CA GLU A 110 -13.69 17.88 -4.81
C GLU A 110 -12.65 16.79 -4.56
N LEU A 111 -11.50 16.87 -5.24
CA LEU A 111 -10.40 15.93 -5.04
C LEU A 111 -9.88 15.95 -3.60
N THR A 112 -9.72 17.14 -3.01
CA THR A 112 -9.32 17.29 -1.61
C THR A 112 -10.30 16.57 -0.68
N ASN A 113 -11.60 16.75 -0.87
CA ASN A 113 -12.62 16.08 -0.07
C ASN A 113 -12.61 14.56 -0.26
N GLU A 114 -12.43 14.06 -1.48
CA GLU A 114 -12.34 12.63 -1.75
C GLU A 114 -11.16 12.00 -1.01
N ILE A 115 -9.97 12.59 -1.15
CA ILE A 115 -8.74 12.04 -0.57
C ILE A 115 -8.71 12.17 0.96
N LEU A 116 -9.27 13.24 1.54
CA LEU A 116 -9.36 13.41 2.99
C LEU A 116 -10.24 12.35 3.68
N ASN A 117 -11.14 11.71 2.93
CA ASN A 117 -11.93 10.59 3.44
C ASN A 117 -11.16 9.27 3.50
N ILE A 118 -10.01 9.15 2.80
CA ILE A 118 -9.17 7.96 2.80
C ILE A 118 -8.11 8.09 3.91
N LYS A 119 -8.43 7.58 5.11
CA LYS A 119 -7.51 7.64 6.26
C LYS A 119 -6.75 6.33 6.46
N THR A 120 -7.34 5.21 6.08
CA THR A 120 -6.81 3.86 6.28
C THR A 120 -7.06 2.98 5.05
N LEU A 121 -6.38 1.84 4.98
CA LEU A 121 -6.64 0.80 3.97
C LEU A 121 -8.12 0.34 3.96
N CYS A 122 -8.80 0.43 5.10
CA CYS A 122 -10.22 0.09 5.26
C CYS A 122 -11.19 1.16 4.70
N ASP A 123 -10.72 2.38 4.42
CA ASP A 123 -11.55 3.48 3.92
C ASP A 123 -11.62 3.54 2.39
N LEU A 124 -10.81 2.72 1.70
CA LEU A 124 -10.91 2.52 0.27
C LEU A 124 -12.30 1.89 -0.01
N ARG A 125 -13.20 2.66 -0.62
CA ARG A 125 -14.62 2.32 -0.79
C ARG A 125 -14.78 1.02 -1.59
N CYS A 126 -14.83 -0.10 -0.87
CA CYS A 126 -14.64 -1.48 -1.32
C CYS A 126 -13.16 -1.88 -1.27
N CYS A 127 -12.72 -2.51 -0.17
CA CYS A 127 -11.45 -3.24 -0.05
C CYS A 127 -11.44 -4.47 -0.97
N SER A 128 -11.68 -4.25 -2.26
CA SER A 128 -11.66 -5.28 -3.27
C SER A 128 -10.20 -5.67 -3.45
N VAL A 129 -9.88 -6.85 -2.96
CA VAL A 129 -8.58 -7.49 -3.18
C VAL A 129 -8.57 -7.90 -4.65
N LEU A 130 -7.74 -7.24 -5.46
CA LEU A 130 -7.60 -7.58 -6.87
C LEU A 130 -6.94 -8.95 -7.01
N ASN A 131 -5.88 -9.16 -6.24
CA ASN A 131 -5.14 -10.41 -6.15
C ASN A 131 -4.42 -10.47 -4.81
N SER A 132 -4.24 -11.67 -4.27
CA SER A 132 -3.47 -11.91 -3.06
C SER A 132 -2.87 -13.30 -3.02
N LEU A 133 -1.73 -13.43 -2.34
CA LEU A 133 -1.16 -14.71 -1.97
C LEU A 133 -1.82 -15.26 -0.71
N THR A 134 -1.94 -16.59 -0.63
CA THR A 134 -2.25 -17.27 0.63
C THR A 134 -1.06 -17.19 1.58
N TRP A 135 -1.31 -17.36 2.87
CA TRP A 135 -0.23 -17.36 3.86
C TRP A 135 0.74 -18.53 3.64
N GLU A 136 0.24 -19.72 3.33
CA GLU A 136 1.06 -20.88 2.97
C GLU A 136 2.02 -20.58 1.82
N ASN A 137 1.57 -19.89 0.76
CA ASN A 137 2.44 -19.52 -0.35
C ASN A 137 3.57 -18.57 0.09
N ILE A 138 3.28 -17.64 1.01
CA ILE A 138 4.28 -16.73 1.58
C ILE A 138 5.33 -17.53 2.39
N GLU A 139 4.88 -18.48 3.22
CA GLU A 139 5.76 -19.33 4.00
C GLU A 139 6.65 -20.22 3.11
N GLN A 140 6.09 -20.80 2.06
CA GLN A 140 6.84 -21.61 1.09
C GLN A 140 7.90 -20.77 0.36
N LEU A 141 7.57 -19.56 -0.08
CA LEU A 141 8.53 -18.64 -0.70
C LEU A 141 9.65 -18.26 0.27
N ASN A 142 9.31 -17.94 1.52
CA ASN A 142 10.28 -17.61 2.56
C ASN A 142 11.20 -18.80 2.87
N LYS A 143 10.64 -20.01 2.99
CA LYS A 143 11.41 -21.24 3.22
C LYS A 143 12.36 -21.54 2.06
N ASN A 144 11.90 -21.43 0.82
CA ASN A 144 12.73 -21.66 -0.36
C ASN A 144 13.86 -20.64 -0.46
N TYR A 145 13.59 -19.38 -0.11
CA TYR A 145 14.61 -18.34 -0.03
C TYR A 145 15.64 -18.62 1.07
N LYS A 146 15.20 -19.05 2.26
CA LYS A 146 16.11 -19.43 3.35
C LYS A 146 17.00 -20.62 2.94
N LEU A 147 16.48 -21.60 2.21
CA LEU A 147 17.25 -22.75 1.74
C LEU A 147 18.30 -22.40 0.68
N SER A 148 18.11 -21.31 -0.08
CA SER A 148 19.07 -20.86 -1.10
C SER A 148 20.16 -19.95 -0.55
N HIS A 149 20.09 -19.54 0.73
CA HIS A 149 21.05 -18.68 1.40
C HIS A 149 21.62 -19.40 2.64
N THR A 150 22.87 -19.12 3.02
CA THR A 150 23.52 -19.80 4.15
C THR A 150 22.92 -19.39 5.51
N ASP A 151 22.76 -20.34 6.44
CA ASP A 151 22.10 -20.22 7.76
C ASP A 151 22.59 -19.06 8.67
N ASN A 152 23.72 -18.43 8.34
CA ASN A 152 24.34 -17.37 9.13
C ASN A 152 23.90 -15.94 8.73
N GLU A 153 23.04 -15.78 7.72
CA GLU A 153 22.55 -14.47 7.28
C GLU A 153 21.15 -14.19 7.84
N LYS A 154 20.98 -13.02 8.48
CA LYS A 154 19.64 -12.53 8.85
C LYS A 154 18.84 -12.30 7.57
N ASN A 155 17.88 -13.20 7.32
CA ASN A 155 16.94 -13.08 6.23
C ASN A 155 15.71 -12.31 6.72
N ASP A 156 15.65 -11.02 6.38
CA ASP A 156 14.51 -10.17 6.74
C ASP A 156 13.40 -10.35 5.69
N LEU A 157 12.21 -10.73 6.14
CA LEU A 157 11.02 -10.87 5.30
C LEU A 157 10.29 -9.53 5.22
N ILE A 158 10.13 -9.01 4.00
CA ILE A 158 9.38 -7.79 3.73
C ILE A 158 8.18 -8.14 2.85
N LEU A 159 6.98 -7.97 3.41
CA LEU A 159 5.72 -8.19 2.71
C LEU A 159 5.19 -6.87 2.17
N VAL A 160 4.80 -6.84 0.90
CA VAL A 160 4.40 -5.62 0.21
C VAL A 160 2.92 -5.68 -0.17
N ILE A 161 2.17 -4.69 0.30
CA ILE A 161 0.77 -4.48 -0.09
C ILE A 161 0.71 -3.24 -0.96
N SER A 162 0.26 -3.41 -2.21
CA SER A 162 0.09 -2.31 -3.16
C SER A 162 -1.33 -1.78 -3.12
N VAL A 163 -1.50 -0.46 -3.02
CA VAL A 163 -2.79 0.22 -3.10
C VAL A 163 -2.86 1.02 -4.39
N ILE A 164 -3.89 0.78 -5.18
CA ILE A 164 -4.11 1.43 -6.46
C ILE A 164 -5.23 2.47 -6.32
N LEU A 165 -4.87 3.72 -6.50
CA LEU A 165 -5.78 4.85 -6.63
C LEU A 165 -5.92 5.16 -8.12
N LYS A 166 -7.07 4.79 -8.68
CA LYS A 166 -7.38 5.03 -10.08
C LYS A 166 -7.76 6.48 -10.31
N THR A 167 -7.40 6.99 -11.48
CA THR A 167 -7.81 8.32 -11.93
C THR A 167 -8.64 8.18 -13.21
N PRO A 168 -9.82 8.84 -13.30
CA PRO A 168 -10.57 8.90 -14.54
C PRO A 168 -10.02 9.95 -15.52
N THR A 169 -9.04 10.77 -15.10
CA THR A 169 -8.50 11.86 -15.91
C THR A 169 -7.59 11.31 -17.01
N GLU A 170 -7.97 11.56 -18.27
CA GLU A 170 -7.15 11.21 -19.43
C GLU A 170 -5.77 11.88 -19.35
N GLY A 171 -4.73 11.13 -19.72
CA GLY A 171 -3.34 11.60 -19.62
C GLY A 171 -2.72 11.47 -18.23
N VAL A 172 -3.50 11.20 -17.18
CA VAL A 172 -2.97 10.94 -15.83
C VAL A 172 -2.88 9.44 -15.58
N LYS A 173 -1.74 9.00 -15.06
CA LYS A 173 -1.50 7.60 -14.71
C LYS A 173 -2.07 7.27 -13.34
N ASN A 174 -2.43 6.01 -13.14
CA ASN A 174 -2.86 5.54 -11.82
C ASN A 174 -1.75 5.75 -10.78
N THR A 175 -2.15 6.06 -9.55
CA THR A 175 -1.21 6.17 -8.43
C THR A 175 -1.18 4.85 -7.67
N ILE A 176 0.02 4.28 -7.50
CA ILE A 176 0.24 3.06 -6.72
C ILE A 176 1.06 3.40 -5.49
N ILE A 177 0.54 3.05 -4.31
CA ILE A 177 1.21 3.26 -3.03
C ILE A 177 1.56 1.89 -2.46
N LYS A 178 2.85 1.65 -2.25
CA LYS A 178 3.34 0.39 -1.68
C LYS A 178 3.58 0.54 -0.19
N PHE A 179 2.84 -0.24 0.60
CA PHE A 179 3.10 -0.44 2.02
C PHE A 179 4.06 -1.61 2.17
N LYS A 180 5.23 -1.36 2.76
CA LYS A 180 6.26 -2.38 3.01
C LYS A 180 6.26 -2.76 4.48
N TYR A 181 5.98 -4.01 4.80
CA TYR A 181 5.93 -4.52 6.18
C TYR A 181 7.15 -5.40 6.43
N ARG A 182 8.09 -4.94 7.25
CA ARG A 182 9.20 -5.76 7.72
C ARG A 182 8.70 -6.63 8.88
N ILE A 183 8.62 -7.93 8.62
CA ILE A 183 8.12 -8.92 9.58
C ILE A 183 9.24 -9.26 10.56
N LYS A 184 9.00 -8.97 11.84
CA LYS A 184 9.87 -9.46 12.92
C LYS A 184 9.47 -10.90 13.23
N SER A 185 10.33 -11.84 12.85
CA SER A 185 10.26 -13.21 13.33
C SER A 185 10.74 -13.22 14.79
N VAL A 186 9.97 -13.84 15.68
CA VAL A 186 10.36 -14.07 17.08
C VAL A 186 11.37 -15.21 17.14
#